data_AF-A0A2E3Z8T7-F1
#
_entry.id   AF-A0A2E3Z8T7-F1
#
_cell.length_a   1.000
_cell.length_b   1.000
_cell.length_c   1.000
_cell.angle_alpha   90.00
_cell.angle_beta   90.00
_cell.angle_gamma   90.00
#
_symmetry.space_group_name_H-M   'P 1'
#
loop_
_entity.id
_entity.type
_entity.pdbx_description
1 polymer ?
#
loop_
_entity_poly.entity_id
_entity_poly.type
_entity_poly.pdbx_seq_one_letter_code
_entity_poly.pdbx_strand_id
1 'polypeptide(L)'
;MTRHSISVRRSNAHSENLMCHRERMLAVSRVTSFSEWLLRQAFIWGGLACLAFYALVVRSAPEGEFIQRYFAGHPVAYCTTALFFVGLAALTIKFLGLCLQYATLDSVQLPTAATRGETLEDVPNLLKSLSSISVTLQDSYLVRRLRDALQYIQLKGSADSLEPQLRLQEENDLAKMHHGYAMVRIILSTIPILGFLGTVIGITLAIGKMDLAGEAMEKSLAAVVSGLSVAFDTTALALSLSTVLLFAKFCVERIEIRLLSDVETNSSRQLIGRFQQYGTENDPYLASVCRMSEQLLKAVDDGMNKQTLLLQESLDNNSRQWSDILANTASTVDEALSGAVVEGLTHHAEALNKGVKDFTGDLEEMLVRLAEVLNEGLVHHAADLAKNMDSHRQGFTDAEKELAKENRLHLAEVEAAVEEAMLIATTRQEKLIEKSEVMLNEMQVALIESAGSTVAQQEQLLKQGDVLLKIVEATGQIKHLEDTLNSNLNSLAGAHGFRETAAALSAALQVIGARLGQPVSLTNDPELKQTQSKNHAA
;
A
#
# COMPACT_ATOMS: atom_id res chain seq x y z
N MET A 1 24.75 -31.29 -35.62
CA MET A 1 24.58 -29.84 -35.35
C MET A 1 23.39 -29.49 -34.44
N THR A 2 22.60 -30.45 -33.95
CA THR A 2 21.37 -30.22 -33.15
C THR A 2 21.58 -30.11 -31.63
N ARG A 3 22.72 -30.55 -31.09
CA ARG A 3 23.04 -30.40 -29.65
C ARG A 3 23.54 -29.00 -29.26
N HIS A 4 24.08 -28.23 -30.21
CA HIS A 4 24.63 -26.90 -29.92
C HIS A 4 23.53 -25.82 -29.81
N SER A 5 22.46 -25.94 -30.59
CA SER A 5 21.34 -24.99 -30.57
C SER A 5 20.46 -25.08 -29.31
N ILE A 6 20.36 -26.25 -28.67
CA ILE A 6 19.61 -26.44 -27.42
C ILE A 6 20.38 -25.87 -26.21
N SER A 7 21.71 -25.98 -26.24
CA SER A 7 22.61 -25.40 -25.22
C SER A 7 22.51 -23.87 -25.16
N VAL A 8 22.52 -23.22 -26.33
CA VAL A 8 22.47 -21.75 -26.44
C VAL A 8 21.12 -21.19 -25.98
N ARG A 9 20.00 -21.87 -26.28
CA ARG A 9 18.67 -21.45 -25.79
C ARG A 9 18.51 -21.56 -24.27
N ARG A 10 19.08 -22.58 -23.63
CA ARG A 10 19.08 -22.70 -22.16
C ARG A 10 19.97 -21.64 -21.49
N SER A 11 21.10 -21.30 -22.12
CA SER A 11 21.96 -20.21 -21.65
C SER A 11 21.24 -18.86 -21.69
N ASN A 12 20.52 -18.56 -22.78
CA ASN A 12 19.79 -17.29 -22.91
C ASN A 12 18.63 -17.15 -21.91
N ALA A 13 17.84 -18.20 -21.69
CA ALA A 13 16.75 -18.19 -20.71
C ALA A 13 17.25 -18.07 -19.25
N HIS A 14 18.46 -18.54 -18.97
CA HIS A 14 19.09 -18.37 -17.66
C HIS A 14 19.64 -16.94 -17.48
N SER A 15 20.22 -16.34 -18.52
CA SER A 15 20.67 -14.94 -18.48
C SER A 15 19.54 -13.92 -18.40
N GLU A 16 18.38 -14.17 -19.02
CA GLU A 16 17.20 -13.30 -18.90
C GLU A 16 16.59 -13.34 -17.49
N ASN A 17 16.54 -14.51 -16.86
CA ASN A 17 16.11 -14.63 -15.46
C ASN A 17 17.09 -13.95 -14.49
N LEU A 18 18.40 -14.05 -14.74
CA LEU A 18 19.42 -13.35 -13.96
C LEU A 18 19.37 -11.82 -14.12
N MET A 19 19.06 -11.31 -15.32
CA MET A 19 18.84 -9.88 -15.57
C MET A 19 17.61 -9.37 -14.81
N CYS A 20 16.47 -10.06 -14.89
CA CYS A 20 15.23 -9.68 -14.20
C CYS A 20 15.40 -9.70 -12.66
N HIS A 21 16.16 -10.66 -12.14
CA HIS A 21 16.43 -10.73 -10.70
C HIS A 21 17.41 -9.64 -10.23
N ARG A 22 18.39 -9.28 -11.07
CA ARG A 22 19.34 -8.19 -10.81
C ARG A 22 18.68 -6.82 -10.86
N GLU A 23 17.74 -6.59 -11.78
CA GLU A 23 16.95 -5.35 -11.83
C GLU A 23 16.03 -5.19 -10.62
N ARG A 24 15.38 -6.27 -10.15
CA ARG A 24 14.61 -6.26 -8.90
C ARG A 24 15.50 -5.99 -7.68
N MET A 25 16.69 -6.58 -7.59
CA MET A 25 17.63 -6.29 -6.50
C MET A 25 18.19 -4.86 -6.53
N LEU A 26 18.43 -4.28 -7.72
CA LEU A 26 18.87 -2.90 -7.86
C LEU A 26 17.77 -1.89 -7.49
N ALA A 27 16.51 -2.18 -7.82
CA ALA A 27 15.37 -1.34 -7.43
C ALA A 27 15.16 -1.33 -5.91
N VAL A 28 15.30 -2.49 -5.24
CA VAL A 28 15.21 -2.59 -3.77
C VAL A 28 16.37 -1.86 -3.09
N SER A 29 17.59 -1.94 -3.65
CA SER A 29 18.78 -1.26 -3.12
C SER A 29 18.71 0.27 -3.22
N ARG A 30 18.09 0.83 -4.28
CA ARG A 30 17.97 2.30 -4.42
C ARG A 30 16.95 2.91 -3.47
N VAL A 31 15.83 2.22 -3.22
CA VAL A 31 14.78 2.69 -2.29
C VAL A 31 15.27 2.68 -0.84
N THR A 32 16.03 1.65 -0.44
CA THR A 32 16.66 1.61 0.89
C THR A 32 17.77 2.66 1.03
N SER A 33 18.61 2.86 0.00
CA SER A 33 19.67 3.89 0.07
C SER A 33 19.12 5.32 0.08
N PHE A 34 18.01 5.58 -0.63
CA PHE A 34 17.36 6.90 -0.61
C PHE A 34 16.73 7.20 0.75
N SER A 35 16.09 6.20 1.37
CA SER A 35 15.59 6.31 2.74
C SER A 35 16.72 6.59 3.73
N GLU A 36 17.83 5.84 3.68
CA GLU A 36 19.00 6.07 4.53
C GLU A 36 19.66 7.44 4.31
N TRP A 37 19.75 7.89 3.05
CA TRP A 37 20.28 9.20 2.70
C TRP A 37 19.38 10.32 3.23
N LEU A 38 18.07 10.23 3.02
CA LEU A 38 17.09 11.19 3.51
C LEU A 38 17.07 11.24 5.04
N LEU A 39 17.17 10.09 5.70
CA LEU A 39 17.28 9.98 7.16
C LEU A 39 18.52 10.69 7.68
N ARG A 40 19.70 10.43 7.08
CA ARG A 40 20.94 11.13 7.44
C ARG A 40 20.81 12.64 7.29
N GLN A 41 20.21 13.11 6.19
CA GLN A 41 20.00 14.54 5.98
C GLN A 41 19.05 15.12 7.05
N ALA A 42 17.92 14.48 7.34
CA ALA A 42 16.96 14.98 8.32
C ALA A 42 17.53 15.04 9.75
N PHE A 43 18.33 14.05 10.17
CA PHE A 43 18.99 14.09 11.48
C PHE A 43 20.05 15.19 11.57
N ILE A 44 20.82 15.42 10.51
CA ILE A 44 21.85 16.47 10.48
C ILE A 44 21.20 17.86 10.48
N TRP A 45 20.26 18.11 9.57
CA TRP A 45 19.57 19.40 9.48
C TRP A 45 18.67 19.66 10.68
N GLY A 46 18.00 18.64 11.20
CA GLY A 46 17.20 18.73 12.42
C GLY A 46 18.05 18.98 13.66
N GLY A 47 19.19 18.28 13.80
CA GLY A 47 20.14 18.51 14.88
C GLY A 47 20.76 19.91 14.82
N LEU A 48 21.14 20.37 13.62
CA LEU A 48 21.67 21.72 13.41
C LEU A 48 20.62 22.80 13.70
N ALA A 49 19.36 22.60 13.28
CA ALA A 49 18.26 23.50 13.61
C ALA A 49 17.98 23.54 15.11
N CYS A 50 18.04 22.39 15.79
CA CYS A 50 17.91 22.29 17.25
C CYS A 50 19.04 23.05 17.95
N LEU A 51 20.29 22.87 17.53
CA LEU A 51 21.45 23.59 18.08
C LEU A 51 21.33 25.10 17.83
N ALA A 52 20.92 25.51 16.64
CA ALA A 52 20.68 26.91 16.31
C ALA A 52 19.57 27.52 17.19
N PHE A 53 18.49 26.78 17.44
CA PHE A 53 17.42 27.19 18.35
C PHE A 53 17.93 27.38 19.78
N TYR A 54 18.69 26.43 20.32
CA TYR A 54 19.26 26.59 21.67
C TYR A 54 20.30 27.71 21.75
N ALA A 55 21.13 27.90 20.72
CA ALA A 55 22.17 28.90 20.69
C ALA A 55 21.64 30.33 20.49
N LEU A 56 20.61 30.53 19.68
CA LEU A 56 20.08 31.85 19.33
C LEU A 56 18.88 32.24 20.18
N VAL A 57 17.95 31.31 20.44
CA VAL A 57 16.67 31.62 21.10
C VAL A 57 16.77 31.39 22.60
N VAL A 58 17.22 30.20 23.03
CA VAL A 58 17.23 29.85 24.47
C VAL A 58 18.33 30.59 25.22
N ARG A 59 19.53 30.74 24.63
CA ARG A 59 20.65 31.47 25.27
C ARG A 59 20.45 32.99 25.33
N SER A 60 19.69 33.56 24.39
CA SER A 60 19.42 35.01 24.34
C SER A 60 18.20 35.42 25.17
N ALA A 61 17.40 34.45 25.63
CA ALA A 61 16.24 34.71 26.50
C ALA A 61 16.71 35.08 27.92
N PRO A 62 16.16 36.13 28.54
CA PRO A 62 16.42 36.47 29.94
C PRO A 62 16.07 35.31 30.88
N GLU A 63 16.81 35.19 31.99
CA GLU A 63 16.56 34.13 32.95
C GLU A 63 15.14 34.20 33.54
N GLY A 64 14.39 33.11 33.43
CA GLY A 64 13.01 33.01 33.93
C GLY A 64 11.90 33.26 32.90
N GLU A 65 12.23 33.53 31.64
CA GLU A 65 11.24 33.69 30.57
C GLU A 65 10.63 32.33 30.16
N PHE A 66 9.39 32.37 29.63
CA PHE A 66 8.60 31.18 29.22
C PHE A 66 9.43 30.17 28.40
N ILE A 67 10.28 30.64 27.50
CA ILE A 67 11.10 29.82 26.61
C ILE A 67 12.12 28.98 27.41
N GLN A 68 12.86 29.58 28.34
CA GLN A 68 13.87 28.86 29.11
C GLN A 68 13.21 27.84 30.06
N ARG A 69 12.07 28.20 30.66
CA ARG A 69 11.31 27.29 31.52
C ARG A 69 10.83 26.03 30.79
N TYR A 70 10.22 26.18 29.62
CA TYR A 70 9.67 25.05 28.87
C TYR A 70 10.75 24.23 28.16
N PHE A 71 11.72 24.86 27.51
CA PHE A 71 12.69 24.15 26.64
C PHE A 71 13.97 23.71 27.37
N ALA A 72 14.38 24.41 28.43
CA ALA A 72 15.63 24.12 29.15
C ALA A 72 15.43 23.51 30.56
N GLY A 73 14.19 23.36 31.02
CA GLY A 73 13.88 22.98 32.40
C GLY A 73 14.10 21.51 32.76
N HIS A 74 14.11 20.59 31.80
CA HIS A 74 14.24 19.14 32.08
C HIS A 74 14.88 18.38 30.90
N PRO A 75 15.66 17.29 31.13
CA PRO A 75 16.22 16.46 30.07
C PRO A 75 15.20 15.97 29.03
N VAL A 76 13.98 15.65 29.48
CA VAL A 76 12.88 15.24 28.61
C VAL A 76 12.48 16.35 27.65
N ALA A 77 12.48 17.62 28.08
CA ALA A 77 12.17 18.75 27.20
C ALA A 77 13.21 18.91 26.08
N TYR A 78 14.50 18.69 26.38
CA TYR A 78 15.56 18.67 25.37
C TYR A 78 15.33 17.56 24.32
N CYS A 79 15.04 16.34 24.77
CA CYS A 79 14.76 15.20 23.88
C CYS A 79 13.53 15.46 22.99
N THR A 80 12.44 15.95 23.57
CA THR A 80 11.20 16.26 22.85
C THR A 80 11.40 17.36 21.81
N THR A 81 12.14 18.41 22.17
CA THR A 81 12.47 19.51 21.26
C THR A 81 13.38 19.05 20.13
N ALA A 82 14.38 18.22 20.42
CA ALA A 82 15.26 17.66 19.38
C ALA A 82 14.48 16.80 18.38
N LEU A 83 13.60 15.92 18.86
CA LEU A 83 12.73 15.12 18.00
C LEU A 83 11.79 15.97 17.16
N PHE A 84 11.24 17.04 17.74
CA PHE A 84 10.40 18.00 17.01
C PHE A 84 11.16 18.63 15.83
N PHE A 85 12.38 19.15 16.05
CA PHE A 85 13.17 19.75 14.98
C PHE A 85 13.60 18.74 13.91
N VAL A 86 13.91 17.50 14.28
CA VAL A 86 14.18 16.43 13.31
C VAL A 86 12.95 16.12 12.47
N GLY A 87 11.78 15.99 13.11
CA GLY A 87 10.51 15.79 12.40
C GLY A 87 10.18 16.96 11.46
N LEU A 88 10.36 18.19 11.93
CA LEU A 88 10.09 19.40 11.15
C LEU A 88 11.04 19.53 9.96
N ALA A 89 12.34 19.24 10.15
CA ALA A 89 13.33 19.23 9.07
C ALA A 89 13.00 18.17 8.02
N ALA A 90 12.64 16.96 8.43
CA ALA A 90 12.21 15.89 7.52
C ALA A 90 11.01 16.32 6.66
N LEU A 91 9.99 16.90 7.28
CA LEU A 91 8.81 17.42 6.58
C LEU A 91 9.15 18.58 5.65
N THR A 92 10.05 19.49 6.07
CA THR A 92 10.46 20.65 5.27
C THR A 92 11.23 20.22 4.03
N ILE A 93 12.21 19.32 4.18
CA ILE A 93 12.97 18.76 3.03
C ILE A 93 12.00 18.09 2.05
N LYS A 94 11.06 17.30 2.56
CA LYS A 94 10.05 16.65 1.72
C LYS A 94 9.16 17.68 1.01
N PHE A 95 8.70 18.71 1.72
CA PHE A 95 7.90 19.79 1.16
C PHE A 95 8.62 20.53 0.02
N LEU A 96 9.90 20.90 0.20
CA LEU A 96 10.69 21.54 -0.87
C LEU A 96 10.83 20.63 -2.09
N GLY A 97 11.07 19.33 -1.88
CA GLY A 97 11.13 18.34 -2.96
C GLY A 97 9.80 18.25 -3.73
N LEU A 98 8.68 18.24 -3.02
CA LEU A 98 7.34 18.22 -3.62
C LEU A 98 7.05 19.50 -4.40
N CYS A 99 7.40 20.68 -3.86
CA CYS A 99 7.23 21.95 -4.57
C CYS A 99 8.04 21.99 -5.87
N LEU A 100 9.28 21.49 -5.85
CA LEU A 100 10.11 21.41 -7.04
C LEU A 100 9.47 20.47 -8.09
N GLN A 101 8.99 19.30 -7.66
CA GLN A 101 8.32 18.36 -8.56
C GLN A 101 7.03 18.93 -9.14
N TYR A 102 6.23 19.62 -8.32
CA TYR A 102 5.00 20.29 -8.75
C TYR A 102 5.29 21.36 -9.82
N ALA A 103 6.33 22.19 -9.61
CA ALA A 103 6.73 23.22 -10.56
C ALA A 103 7.24 22.65 -11.90
N THR A 104 7.79 21.44 -11.88
CA THR A 104 8.33 20.78 -13.09
C THR A 104 7.29 19.93 -13.84
N LEU A 105 6.11 19.73 -13.27
CA LEU A 105 5.08 18.84 -13.81
C LEU A 105 4.67 19.22 -15.24
N ASP A 106 4.49 20.52 -15.50
CA ASP A 106 4.07 21.01 -16.82
C ASP A 106 5.18 20.95 -17.87
N SER A 107 6.44 20.93 -17.45
CA SER A 107 7.60 20.93 -18.34
C SER A 107 7.93 19.54 -18.91
N VAL A 108 7.43 18.47 -18.28
CA VAL A 108 7.68 17.09 -18.68
C VAL A 108 6.53 16.60 -19.55
N GLN A 109 6.71 16.73 -20.86
CA GLN A 109 5.76 16.24 -21.85
C GLN A 109 6.47 15.34 -22.86
N LEU A 110 5.86 14.20 -23.19
CA LEU A 110 6.25 13.39 -24.32
C LEU A 110 6.06 14.20 -25.61
N PRO A 111 6.87 13.96 -26.66
CA PRO A 111 6.69 14.58 -27.98
C PRO A 111 5.24 14.44 -28.47
N THR A 112 4.73 15.36 -29.28
CA THR A 112 3.34 15.28 -29.76
C THR A 112 3.11 14.00 -30.55
N ALA A 113 2.06 13.24 -30.21
CA ALA A 113 1.75 11.97 -30.87
C ALA A 113 1.44 12.17 -32.37
N ALA A 114 1.88 11.24 -33.21
CA ALA A 114 1.54 11.24 -34.63
C ALA A 114 0.01 11.12 -34.84
N THR A 115 -0.52 11.77 -35.87
CA THR A 115 -1.97 11.86 -36.15
C THR A 115 -2.67 10.50 -36.35
N ARG A 116 -1.91 9.42 -36.58
CA ARG A 116 -2.39 8.04 -36.75
C ARG A 116 -2.26 7.16 -35.49
N GLY A 117 -1.77 7.71 -34.38
CA GLY A 117 -1.34 6.92 -33.22
C GLY A 117 0.03 6.29 -33.47
N GLU A 118 0.82 6.17 -32.41
CA GLU A 118 2.17 5.60 -32.45
C GLU A 118 2.11 4.06 -32.41
N THR A 119 3.07 3.41 -33.07
CA THR A 119 3.18 1.95 -33.06
C THR A 119 4.11 1.49 -31.93
N LEU A 120 4.15 0.18 -31.68
CA LEU A 120 5.05 -0.41 -30.68
C LEU A 120 6.53 -0.18 -31.00
N GLU A 121 6.87 0.12 -32.27
CA GLU A 121 8.25 0.41 -32.72
C GLU A 121 8.74 1.79 -32.25
N ASP A 122 7.83 2.71 -31.89
CA ASP A 122 8.15 4.07 -31.45
C ASP A 122 8.47 4.13 -29.94
N VAL A 123 8.07 3.12 -29.17
CA VAL A 123 8.27 3.05 -27.70
C VAL A 123 9.75 3.22 -27.29
N PRO A 124 10.75 2.58 -27.94
CA PRO A 124 12.16 2.81 -27.63
C PRO A 124 12.62 4.25 -27.88
N ASN A 125 12.05 4.96 -28.85
CA ASN A 125 12.38 6.36 -29.14
C ASN A 125 11.79 7.30 -28.08
N LEU A 126 10.58 7.00 -27.58
CA LEU A 126 10.00 7.70 -26.43
C LEU A 126 10.81 7.48 -25.16
N LEU A 127 11.24 6.25 -24.89
CA LEU A 127 12.11 5.94 -23.75
C LEU A 127 13.44 6.68 -23.83
N LYS A 128 14.05 6.77 -25.03
CA LYS A 128 15.24 7.60 -25.25
C LYS A 128 14.98 9.08 -24.97
N SER A 129 13.83 9.61 -25.41
CA SER A 129 13.44 11.00 -25.18
C SER A 129 13.18 11.30 -23.70
N LEU A 130 12.64 10.34 -22.95
CA LEU A 130 12.54 10.46 -21.49
C LEU A 130 13.91 10.39 -20.83
N SER A 131 14.82 9.54 -21.32
CA SER A 131 16.17 9.40 -20.75
C SER A 131 17.08 10.61 -20.99
N SER A 132 16.79 11.45 -21.98
CA SER A 132 17.55 12.68 -22.25
C SER A 132 17.17 13.86 -21.35
N ILE A 133 16.10 13.73 -20.56
CA ILE A 133 15.71 14.70 -19.54
C ILE A 133 16.79 14.73 -18.42
N SER A 134 17.00 15.90 -17.80
CA SER A 134 17.97 16.12 -16.70
C SER A 134 17.92 14.99 -15.65
N VAL A 135 19.10 14.56 -15.19
CA VAL A 135 19.27 13.48 -14.20
C VAL A 135 18.47 13.73 -12.92
N THR A 136 18.31 15.00 -12.51
CA THR A 136 17.51 15.38 -11.32
C THR A 136 16.00 15.17 -11.49
N LEU A 137 15.49 15.18 -12.72
CA LEU A 137 14.08 14.99 -13.04
C LEU A 137 13.74 13.52 -13.33
N GLN A 138 14.75 12.67 -13.57
CA GLN A 138 14.56 11.23 -13.81
C GLN A 138 13.91 10.51 -12.63
N ASP A 139 14.08 11.03 -11.41
CA ASP A 139 13.52 10.48 -10.17
C ASP A 139 12.15 11.09 -9.80
N SER A 140 11.61 12.00 -10.62
CA SER A 140 10.26 12.55 -10.40
C SER A 140 9.18 11.48 -10.59
N TYR A 141 8.04 11.64 -9.90
CA TYR A 141 6.91 10.71 -10.03
C TYR A 141 6.45 10.56 -11.48
N LEU A 142 6.32 11.68 -12.21
CA LEU A 142 5.83 11.65 -13.60
C LEU A 142 6.80 10.91 -14.54
N VAL A 143 8.10 11.24 -14.52
CA VAL A 143 9.08 10.60 -15.42
C VAL A 143 9.21 9.11 -15.10
N ARG A 144 9.26 8.73 -13.82
CA ARG A 144 9.30 7.32 -13.42
C ARG A 144 8.07 6.58 -13.91
N ARG A 145 6.88 7.16 -13.71
CA ARG A 145 5.62 6.55 -14.12
C ARG A 145 5.51 6.37 -15.64
N LEU A 146 5.82 7.41 -16.41
CA LEU A 146 5.84 7.33 -17.87
C LEU A 146 6.85 6.28 -18.35
N ARG A 147 8.05 6.23 -17.75
CA ARG A 147 9.07 5.24 -18.08
C ARG A 147 8.59 3.81 -17.80
N ASP A 148 8.07 3.56 -16.60
CA ASP A 148 7.62 2.24 -16.18
C ASP A 148 6.43 1.77 -17.05
N ALA A 149 5.53 2.67 -17.43
CA ALA A 149 4.42 2.38 -18.33
C ALA A 149 4.91 2.05 -19.76
N LEU A 150 5.85 2.82 -20.31
CA LEU A 150 6.42 2.55 -21.64
C LEU A 150 7.24 1.25 -21.66
N GLN A 151 8.01 0.97 -20.61
CA GLN A 151 8.73 -0.31 -20.46
C GLN A 151 7.76 -1.49 -20.39
N TYR A 152 6.62 -1.33 -19.70
CA TYR A 152 5.60 -2.36 -19.66
C TYR A 152 5.01 -2.65 -21.05
N ILE A 153 4.71 -1.61 -21.83
CA ILE A 153 4.24 -1.76 -23.22
C ILE A 153 5.30 -2.49 -24.07
N GLN A 154 6.58 -2.11 -23.93
CA GLN A 154 7.68 -2.73 -24.65
C GLN A 154 7.82 -4.23 -24.32
N LEU A 155 7.69 -4.59 -23.04
CA LEU A 155 7.81 -5.99 -22.59
C LEU A 155 6.61 -6.83 -23.00
N LYS A 156 5.39 -6.28 -22.89
CA LYS A 156 4.15 -7.01 -23.19
C LYS A 156 3.82 -7.05 -24.67
N GLY A 157 4.34 -6.11 -25.46
CA GLY A 157 4.06 -6.00 -26.89
C GLY A 157 2.61 -5.62 -27.20
N SER A 158 1.90 -4.96 -26.27
CA SER A 158 0.54 -4.47 -26.48
C SER A 158 0.22 -3.32 -25.50
N ALA A 159 -0.58 -2.36 -25.98
CA ALA A 159 -1.10 -1.23 -25.18
C ALA A 159 -2.50 -1.49 -24.58
N ASP A 160 -3.09 -2.68 -24.80
CA ASP A 160 -4.48 -2.99 -24.43
C ASP A 160 -4.69 -2.98 -22.91
N SER A 161 -3.66 -3.33 -22.14
CA SER A 161 -3.70 -3.35 -20.67
C SER A 161 -2.98 -2.17 -20.02
N LEU A 162 -2.81 -1.07 -20.75
CA LEU A 162 -2.12 0.11 -20.24
C LEU A 162 -2.89 0.76 -19.09
N GLU A 163 -4.20 0.93 -19.23
CA GLU A 163 -5.03 1.57 -18.19
C GLU A 163 -5.06 0.76 -16.88
N PRO A 164 -5.29 -0.58 -16.88
CA PRO A 164 -5.13 -1.38 -15.67
C PRO A 164 -3.73 -1.26 -15.03
N GLN A 165 -2.67 -1.21 -15.85
CA GLN A 165 -1.31 -1.07 -15.36
C GLN A 165 -1.06 0.31 -14.72
N LEU A 166 -1.61 1.39 -15.30
CA LEU A 166 -1.52 2.73 -14.73
C LEU A 166 -2.20 2.80 -13.36
N ARG A 167 -3.37 2.16 -13.18
CA ARG A 167 -4.04 2.06 -11.88
C ARG A 167 -3.20 1.29 -10.85
N LEU A 168 -2.60 0.15 -11.25
CA LEU A 168 -1.68 -0.59 -10.37
C LEU A 168 -0.46 0.27 -9.97
N GLN A 169 0.06 1.11 -10.86
CA GLN A 169 1.15 2.04 -10.51
C GLN A 169 0.70 3.10 -9.51
N GLU A 170 -0.54 3.60 -9.60
CA GLU A 170 -1.11 4.56 -8.65
C GLU A 170 -1.13 3.99 -7.23
N GLU A 171 -1.67 2.78 -7.08
CA GLU A 171 -1.73 2.07 -5.80
C GLU A 171 -0.33 1.88 -5.20
N ASN A 172 0.63 1.51 -6.04
CA ASN A 172 2.03 1.35 -5.63
C ASN A 172 2.67 2.68 -5.22
N ASP A 173 2.36 3.78 -5.88
CA ASP A 173 2.90 5.09 -5.54
C ASP A 173 2.29 5.64 -4.25
N LEU A 174 0.99 5.40 -4.00
CA LEU A 174 0.33 5.69 -2.73
C LEU A 174 0.95 4.87 -1.58
N ALA A 175 1.22 3.58 -1.79
CA ALA A 175 1.90 2.74 -0.80
C ALA A 175 3.31 3.28 -0.49
N LYS A 176 4.09 3.64 -1.51
CA LYS A 176 5.42 4.25 -1.33
C LYS A 176 5.35 5.58 -0.57
N MET A 177 4.37 6.42 -0.86
CA MET A 177 4.11 7.66 -0.12
C MET A 177 3.91 7.36 1.37
N HIS A 178 3.03 6.40 1.70
CA HIS A 178 2.76 6.01 3.09
C HIS A 178 4.01 5.49 3.81
N HIS A 179 4.84 4.70 3.12
CA HIS A 179 6.12 4.24 3.67
C HIS A 179 7.10 5.39 3.90
N GLY A 180 7.14 6.39 3.02
CA GLY A 180 7.99 7.58 3.18
C GLY A 180 7.69 8.39 4.46
N TYR A 181 6.48 8.29 5.02
CA TYR A 181 6.10 8.94 6.29
C TYR A 181 6.32 8.07 7.53
N ALA A 182 6.84 6.84 7.39
CA ALA A 182 7.01 5.93 8.53
C ALA A 182 7.87 6.54 9.65
N MET A 183 9.00 7.17 9.33
CA MET A 183 9.87 7.79 10.31
C MET A 183 9.18 8.95 11.06
N VAL A 184 8.54 9.86 10.33
CA VAL A 184 7.83 11.00 10.92
C VAL A 184 6.69 10.52 11.82
N ARG A 185 6.01 9.43 11.46
CA ARG A 185 4.98 8.80 12.27
C ARG A 185 5.52 8.22 13.57
N ILE A 186 6.70 7.59 13.55
CA ILE A 186 7.39 7.13 14.76
C ILE A 186 7.75 8.30 15.67
N ILE A 187 8.26 9.41 15.11
CA ILE A 187 8.55 10.63 15.88
C ILE A 187 7.27 11.18 16.52
N LEU A 188 6.20 11.32 15.73
CA LEU A 188 4.90 11.81 16.18
C LEU A 188 4.27 10.92 17.26
N SER A 189 4.44 9.59 17.20
CA SER A 189 3.96 8.70 18.26
C SER A 189 4.84 8.72 19.51
N THR A 190 6.13 9.05 19.37
CA THR A 190 7.10 9.07 20.48
C THR A 190 7.01 10.35 21.32
N ILE A 191 6.73 11.51 20.72
CA ILE A 191 6.65 12.79 21.44
C ILE A 191 5.64 12.75 22.62
N PRO A 192 4.38 12.28 22.45
CA PRO A 192 3.44 12.17 23.56
C PRO A 192 3.88 11.20 24.66
N ILE A 193 4.53 10.08 24.29
CA ILE A 193 5.07 9.10 25.24
C ILE A 193 6.18 9.74 26.07
N LEU A 194 7.06 10.55 25.46
CA LEU A 194 8.05 11.35 26.18
C LEU A 194 7.41 12.39 27.09
N GLY A 195 6.33 13.06 26.65
CA GLY A 195 5.55 13.97 27.49
C GLY A 195 5.02 13.30 28.76
N PHE A 196 4.38 12.13 28.59
CA PHE A 196 3.94 11.29 29.71
C PHE A 196 5.11 10.84 30.60
N LEU A 197 6.24 10.43 30.02
CA LEU A 197 7.43 10.12 30.80
C LEU A 197 7.90 11.33 31.64
N GLY A 198 7.78 12.54 31.09
CA GLY A 198 8.02 13.80 31.79
C GLY A 198 7.11 13.99 33.01
N THR A 199 5.82 13.64 32.92
CA THR A 199 4.92 13.69 34.09
C THR A 199 5.31 12.71 35.16
N VAL A 200 5.59 11.46 34.77
CA VAL A 200 5.96 10.40 35.71
C VAL A 200 7.20 10.82 36.48
N ILE A 201 8.23 11.30 35.79
CA ILE A 201 9.46 11.78 36.44
C ILE A 201 9.19 12.98 37.34
N GLY A 202 8.42 13.98 36.88
CA GLY A 202 8.11 15.18 37.68
C GLY A 202 7.32 14.86 38.96
N ILE A 203 6.34 13.95 38.88
CA ILE A 203 5.56 13.49 40.03
C ILE A 203 6.44 12.65 40.98
N THR A 204 7.26 11.74 40.47
CA THR A 204 8.18 10.96 41.31
C THR A 204 9.19 11.85 42.05
N LEU A 205 9.70 12.90 41.40
CA LEU A 205 10.56 13.89 42.04
C LEU A 205 9.83 14.73 43.10
N ALA A 206 8.55 15.04 42.87
CA ALA A 206 7.72 15.74 43.84
C ALA A 206 7.53 14.90 45.11
N ILE A 207 7.20 13.62 44.96
CA ILE A 207 6.97 12.69 46.07
C ILE A 207 8.29 12.36 46.81
N GLY A 208 9.38 12.13 46.08
CA GLY A 208 10.67 11.76 46.68
C GLY A 208 11.32 12.85 47.55
N LYS A 209 10.89 14.11 47.42
CA LYS A 209 11.39 15.25 48.22
C LYS A 209 10.48 15.60 49.41
N MET A 210 9.44 14.82 49.66
CA MET A 210 8.49 15.05 50.75
C MET A 210 9.07 14.53 52.08
N ASP A 211 9.72 15.42 52.83
CA ASP A 211 10.14 15.11 54.21
C ASP A 211 9.00 15.47 55.18
N LEU A 212 8.54 14.49 55.95
CA LEU A 212 7.32 14.55 56.79
C LEU A 212 7.61 14.98 58.25
N ALA A 213 8.84 15.40 58.55
CA ALA A 213 9.24 15.85 59.89
C ALA A 213 8.96 17.36 60.13
N GLY A 214 8.41 17.68 61.30
CA GLY A 214 7.56 18.85 61.64
C GLY A 214 8.10 20.29 61.59
N GLU A 215 9.21 20.58 60.89
CA GLU A 215 9.62 21.96 60.56
C GLU A 215 9.95 22.16 59.07
N ALA A 216 9.93 21.07 58.29
CA ALA A 216 10.25 21.07 56.86
C ALA A 216 9.02 21.17 55.95
N MET A 217 7.81 21.35 56.50
CA MET A 217 6.55 21.24 55.75
C MET A 217 6.38 22.33 54.67
N GLU A 218 6.85 23.55 54.93
CA GLU A 218 6.80 24.64 53.93
C GLU A 218 7.82 24.40 52.78
N LYS A 219 9.00 23.85 53.12
CA LYS A 219 10.01 23.46 52.12
C LYS A 219 9.57 22.25 51.30
N SER A 220 8.89 21.29 51.91
CA SER A 220 8.36 20.12 51.20
C SER A 220 7.19 20.49 50.30
N LEU A 221 6.32 21.43 50.71
CA LEU A 221 5.27 21.97 49.84
C LEU A 221 5.85 22.66 48.60
N ALA A 222 6.86 23.52 48.77
CA ALA A 222 7.54 24.18 47.65
C ALA A 222 8.24 23.16 46.70
N ALA A 223 8.85 22.11 47.25
CA ALA A 223 9.46 21.04 46.46
C ALA A 223 8.43 20.23 45.65
N VAL A 224 7.26 19.95 46.23
CA VAL A 224 6.14 19.26 45.57
C VAL A 224 5.58 20.11 44.44
N VAL A 225 5.32 21.40 44.69
CA VAL A 225 4.82 22.35 43.68
C VAL A 225 5.82 22.46 42.52
N SER A 226 7.12 22.50 42.81
CA SER A 226 8.17 22.52 41.78
C SER A 226 8.17 21.25 40.92
N GLY A 227 8.11 20.05 41.53
CA GLY A 227 8.09 18.79 40.78
C GLY A 227 6.82 18.63 39.92
N LEU A 228 5.67 19.05 40.45
CA LEU A 228 4.40 19.05 39.73
C LEU A 228 4.40 20.04 38.55
N SER A 229 5.02 21.21 38.74
CA SER A 229 5.19 22.18 37.66
C SER A 229 6.01 21.61 36.50
N VAL A 230 7.10 20.89 36.78
CA VAL A 230 7.91 20.22 35.75
C VAL A 230 7.10 19.13 35.02
N ALA A 231 6.29 18.35 35.75
CA ALA A 231 5.41 17.34 35.16
C ALA A 231 4.42 17.96 34.16
N PHE A 232 3.75 19.04 34.55
CA PHE A 232 2.79 19.71 33.66
C PHE A 232 3.46 20.41 32.49
N ASP A 233 4.59 21.09 32.72
CA ASP A 233 5.29 21.84 31.67
C ASP A 233 5.82 20.90 30.56
N THR A 234 6.38 19.75 30.94
CA THR A 234 6.88 18.75 29.97
C THR A 234 5.77 18.14 29.11
N THR A 235 4.57 17.96 29.66
CA THR A 235 3.41 17.45 28.90
C THR A 235 2.82 18.50 27.99
N ALA A 236 2.62 19.72 28.50
CA ALA A 236 2.11 20.82 27.70
C ALA A 236 3.03 21.11 26.50
N LEU A 237 4.35 21.05 26.71
CA LEU A 237 5.33 21.15 25.62
C LEU A 237 5.20 20.00 24.62
N ALA A 238 5.16 18.75 25.08
CA ALA A 238 5.08 17.60 24.19
C ALA A 238 3.80 17.63 23.33
N LEU A 239 2.65 17.91 23.93
CA LEU A 239 1.38 17.98 23.21
C LEU A 239 1.33 19.15 22.23
N SER A 240 1.83 20.33 22.61
CA SER A 240 1.87 21.48 21.71
C SER A 240 2.78 21.24 20.50
N LEU A 241 4.02 20.77 20.72
CA LEU A 241 4.94 20.44 19.63
C LEU A 241 4.42 19.30 18.75
N SER A 242 3.82 18.27 19.35
CA SER A 242 3.18 17.18 18.60
C SER A 242 2.03 17.67 17.74
N THR A 243 1.21 18.61 18.24
CA THR A 243 0.09 19.18 17.49
C THR A 243 0.57 19.97 16.28
N VAL A 244 1.58 20.83 16.46
CA VAL A 244 2.19 21.59 15.36
C VAL A 244 2.77 20.66 14.31
N LEU A 245 3.50 19.63 14.74
CA LEU A 245 4.13 18.68 13.83
C LEU A 245 3.09 17.81 13.08
N LEU A 246 2.00 17.43 13.74
CA LEU A 246 0.89 16.70 13.13
C LEU A 246 0.22 17.55 12.04
N PHE A 247 -0.01 18.84 12.32
CA PHE A 247 -0.56 19.78 11.34
C PHE A 247 0.38 19.96 10.13
N ALA A 248 1.68 20.16 10.38
CA ALA A 248 2.67 20.23 9.31
C ALA A 248 2.68 18.96 8.45
N LYS A 249 2.65 17.78 9.08
CA LYS A 249 2.59 16.48 8.39
C LYS A 249 1.32 16.38 7.54
N PHE A 250 0.17 16.77 8.08
CA PHE A 250 -1.11 16.80 7.35
C PHE A 250 -1.04 17.69 6.10
N CYS A 251 -0.47 18.89 6.21
CA CYS A 251 -0.32 19.80 5.07
C CYS A 251 0.56 19.20 3.96
N VAL A 252 1.74 18.66 4.31
CA VAL A 252 2.66 18.06 3.34
C VAL A 252 2.04 16.83 2.67
N GLU A 253 1.41 15.95 3.46
CA GLU A 253 0.72 14.75 2.96
C GLU A 253 -0.43 15.13 2.01
N ARG A 254 -1.20 16.17 2.32
CA ARG A 254 -2.28 16.66 1.46
C ARG A 254 -1.77 17.20 0.12
N ILE A 255 -0.63 17.88 0.13
CA ILE A 255 0.01 18.40 -1.09
C ILE A 255 0.58 17.26 -1.94
N GLU A 256 1.20 16.26 -1.31
CA GLU A 256 1.73 15.09 -2.00
C GLU A 256 0.64 14.26 -2.67
N ILE A 257 -0.49 14.02 -1.98
CA ILE A 257 -1.66 13.34 -2.57
C ILE A 257 -2.18 14.12 -3.79
N ARG A 258 -2.24 15.45 -3.70
CA ARG A 258 -2.66 16.30 -4.83
C ARG A 258 -1.69 16.19 -6.00
N LEU A 259 -0.39 16.28 -5.75
CA LEU A 259 0.64 16.05 -6.76
C LEU A 259 0.47 14.70 -7.43
N LEU A 260 0.22 13.63 -6.67
CA LEU A 260 0.08 12.28 -7.22
C LEU A 260 -1.16 12.15 -8.12
N SER A 261 -2.26 12.79 -7.76
CA SER A 261 -3.47 12.88 -8.59
C SER A 261 -3.26 13.70 -9.87
N ASP A 262 -2.52 14.81 -9.78
CA ASP A 262 -2.15 15.60 -10.95
C ASP A 262 -1.21 14.81 -11.87
N VAL A 263 -0.26 14.04 -11.31
CA VAL A 263 0.61 13.11 -12.04
C VAL A 263 -0.20 12.03 -12.74
N GLU A 264 -1.19 11.41 -12.08
CA GLU A 264 -2.10 10.42 -12.68
C GLU A 264 -2.82 11.00 -13.90
N THR A 265 -3.46 12.16 -13.71
CA THR A 265 -4.20 12.83 -14.78
C THR A 265 -3.29 13.15 -15.96
N ASN A 266 -2.05 13.58 -15.68
CA ASN A 266 -1.07 13.93 -16.69
C ASN A 266 -0.53 12.70 -17.42
N SER A 267 -0.16 11.63 -16.71
CA SER A 267 0.29 10.37 -17.32
C SER A 267 -0.80 9.74 -18.18
N SER A 268 -2.03 9.72 -17.69
CA SER A 268 -3.18 9.18 -18.41
C SER A 268 -3.49 10.02 -19.64
N ARG A 269 -3.44 11.36 -19.55
CA ARG A 269 -3.59 12.25 -20.71
C ARG A 269 -2.51 12.03 -21.79
N GLN A 270 -1.27 11.75 -21.39
CA GLN A 270 -0.16 11.59 -22.33
C GLN A 270 -0.11 10.19 -22.97
N LEU A 271 -0.60 9.15 -22.29
CA LEU A 271 -0.45 7.75 -22.71
C LEU A 271 -1.75 7.13 -23.24
N ILE A 272 -2.90 7.49 -22.70
CA ILE A 272 -4.19 6.93 -23.14
C ILE A 272 -4.53 7.50 -24.52
N GLY A 273 -4.85 6.61 -25.46
CA GLY A 273 -5.16 6.97 -26.86
C GLY A 273 -3.94 7.34 -27.71
N ARG A 274 -2.71 7.27 -27.16
CA ARG A 274 -1.47 7.55 -27.91
C ARG A 274 -1.03 6.39 -28.80
N PHE A 275 -1.17 5.17 -28.31
CA PHE A 275 -0.78 3.96 -29.03
C PHE A 275 -1.96 3.40 -29.84
N GLN A 276 -1.67 2.84 -31.00
CA GLN A 276 -2.67 2.11 -31.78
C GLN A 276 -3.11 0.87 -30.98
N GLN A 277 -4.31 0.94 -30.40
CA GLN A 277 -4.96 -0.22 -29.80
C GLN A 277 -5.59 -1.05 -30.91
N TYR A 278 -5.03 -2.24 -31.15
CA TYR A 278 -5.60 -3.20 -32.07
C TYR A 278 -6.77 -3.91 -31.36
N GLY A 279 -7.94 -3.30 -31.44
CA GLY A 279 -9.18 -3.84 -30.89
C GLY A 279 -9.69 -2.98 -29.73
N THR A 280 -10.61 -2.08 -30.04
CA THR A 280 -11.63 -1.65 -29.07
C THR A 280 -12.34 -2.90 -28.52
N GLU A 281 -12.77 -2.87 -27.26
CA GLU A 281 -13.45 -3.93 -26.46
C GLU A 281 -14.54 -4.78 -27.16
N ASN A 282 -14.93 -4.50 -28.41
CA ASN A 282 -16.03 -5.12 -29.12
C ASN A 282 -15.67 -6.21 -30.15
N ASP A 283 -14.41 -6.56 -30.39
CA ASP A 283 -14.14 -7.67 -31.33
C ASP A 283 -12.84 -8.48 -31.07
N PRO A 284 -12.88 -9.46 -30.16
CA PRO A 284 -11.78 -10.41 -29.91
C PRO A 284 -11.35 -11.19 -31.17
N TYR A 285 -12.26 -11.37 -32.13
CA TYR A 285 -11.98 -12.09 -33.36
C TYR A 285 -11.13 -11.24 -34.32
N LEU A 286 -11.34 -9.92 -34.37
CA LEU A 286 -10.51 -9.04 -35.20
C LEU A 286 -9.05 -8.98 -34.73
N ALA A 287 -8.82 -8.91 -33.41
CA ALA A 287 -7.48 -8.85 -32.85
C ALA A 287 -6.69 -10.16 -33.07
N SER A 288 -7.36 -11.31 -32.95
CA SER A 288 -6.77 -12.62 -33.23
C SER A 288 -6.47 -12.81 -34.72
N VAL A 289 -7.34 -12.32 -35.62
CA VAL A 289 -7.12 -12.35 -37.07
C VAL A 289 -5.97 -11.44 -37.48
N CYS A 290 -5.86 -10.23 -36.92
CA CYS A 290 -4.71 -9.35 -37.18
C CYS A 290 -3.39 -9.97 -36.71
N ARG A 291 -3.34 -10.50 -35.48
CA ARG A 291 -2.14 -11.19 -34.95
C ARG A 291 -1.77 -12.43 -35.78
N MET A 292 -2.76 -13.21 -36.22
CA MET A 292 -2.54 -14.35 -37.10
C MET A 292 -2.03 -13.91 -38.47
N SER A 293 -2.56 -12.82 -39.03
CA SER A 293 -2.11 -12.27 -40.32
C SER A 293 -0.67 -11.77 -40.27
N GLU A 294 -0.27 -11.17 -39.15
CA GLU A 294 1.07 -10.64 -38.93
C GLU A 294 2.09 -11.78 -38.70
N GLN A 295 1.69 -12.82 -37.96
CA GLN A 295 2.48 -14.05 -37.82
C GLN A 295 2.61 -14.80 -39.14
N LEU A 296 1.56 -14.87 -39.96
CA LEU A 296 1.60 -15.44 -41.30
C LEU A 296 2.52 -14.64 -42.23
N LEU A 297 2.44 -13.31 -42.21
CA LEU A 297 3.33 -12.43 -42.96
C LEU A 297 4.80 -12.68 -42.61
N LYS A 298 5.11 -12.77 -41.31
CA LYS A 298 6.46 -13.04 -40.83
C LYS A 298 6.95 -14.44 -41.20
N ALA A 299 6.09 -15.46 -41.12
CA ALA A 299 6.43 -16.82 -41.52
C ALA A 299 6.64 -16.95 -43.04
N VAL A 300 5.86 -16.21 -43.84
CA VAL A 300 6.03 -16.14 -45.29
C VAL A 300 7.34 -15.43 -45.63
N ASP A 301 7.69 -14.34 -44.94
CA ASP A 301 8.95 -13.62 -45.15
C ASP A 301 10.18 -14.48 -44.77
N ASP A 302 10.13 -15.14 -43.61
CA ASP A 302 11.16 -16.10 -43.18
C ASP A 302 11.27 -17.29 -44.17
N GLY A 303 10.14 -17.77 -44.68
CA GLY A 303 10.08 -18.85 -45.68
C GLY A 303 10.67 -18.45 -47.03
N MET A 304 10.34 -17.24 -47.51
CA MET A 304 10.81 -16.68 -48.79
C MET A 304 12.33 -16.45 -48.75
N ASN A 305 12.85 -15.94 -47.63
CA ASN A 305 14.29 -15.79 -47.40
C ASN A 305 15.01 -17.15 -47.41
N LYS A 306 14.43 -18.16 -46.77
CA LYS A 306 14.98 -19.54 -46.77
C LYS A 306 14.94 -20.18 -48.16
N GLN A 307 13.85 -20.00 -48.89
CA GLN A 307 13.69 -20.53 -50.23
C GLN A 307 14.68 -19.89 -51.22
N THR A 308 14.93 -18.59 -51.07
CA THR A 308 15.94 -17.87 -51.86
C THR A 308 17.35 -18.40 -51.61
N LEU A 309 17.71 -18.65 -50.34
CA LEU A 309 18.99 -19.25 -49.97
C LEU A 309 19.17 -20.66 -50.54
N LEU A 310 18.15 -21.52 -50.44
CA LEU A 310 18.21 -22.89 -50.97
C LEU A 310 18.25 -22.93 -52.50
N LEU A 311 17.54 -22.03 -53.18
CA LEU A 311 17.61 -21.89 -54.64
C LEU A 311 19.00 -21.45 -55.09
N GLN A 312 19.62 -20.52 -54.37
CA GLN A 312 20.97 -20.07 -54.66
C GLN A 312 22.00 -21.20 -54.48
N GLU A 313 21.89 -21.99 -53.41
CA GLU A 313 22.74 -23.17 -53.18
C GLU A 313 22.55 -24.25 -54.26
N SER A 314 21.30 -24.48 -54.70
CA SER A 314 21.01 -25.43 -55.78
C SER A 314 21.57 -24.96 -57.13
N LEU A 315 21.44 -23.68 -57.47
CA LEU A 315 21.97 -23.11 -58.70
C LEU A 315 23.50 -23.17 -58.76
N ASP A 316 24.17 -22.88 -57.64
CA ASP A 316 25.63 -23.00 -57.54
C ASP A 316 26.11 -24.45 -57.70
N ASN A 317 25.42 -25.40 -57.07
CA ASN A 317 25.76 -26.83 -57.20
C ASN A 317 25.53 -27.35 -58.63
N ASN A 318 24.43 -26.94 -59.27
CA ASN A 318 24.13 -27.32 -60.65
C ASN A 318 25.16 -26.72 -61.63
N SER A 319 25.54 -25.46 -61.44
CA SER A 319 26.59 -24.82 -62.26
C SER A 319 27.93 -25.55 -62.16
N ARG A 320 28.32 -26.00 -60.95
CA ARG A 320 29.54 -26.80 -60.75
C ARG A 320 29.48 -28.15 -61.46
N GLN A 321 28.38 -28.89 -61.32
CA GLN A 321 28.19 -30.17 -62.01
C GLN A 321 28.24 -30.02 -63.54
N TRP A 322 27.60 -29.00 -64.09
CA TRP A 322 27.64 -28.72 -65.52
C TRP A 322 29.06 -28.39 -66.02
N SER A 323 29.84 -27.65 -65.23
CA SER A 323 31.24 -27.36 -65.55
C SER A 323 32.11 -28.61 -65.56
N ASP A 324 31.92 -29.51 -64.59
CA ASP A 324 32.67 -30.78 -64.51
C ASP A 324 32.33 -31.71 -65.67
N ILE A 325 31.04 -31.78 -66.06
CA ILE A 325 30.61 -32.57 -67.22
C ILE A 325 31.19 -32.00 -68.51
N LEU A 326 31.18 -30.68 -68.71
CA LEU A 326 31.78 -30.05 -69.89
C LEU A 326 33.29 -30.29 -69.97
N ALA A 327 34.00 -30.22 -68.84
CA ALA A 327 35.44 -30.48 -68.78
C ALA A 327 35.77 -31.93 -69.15
N ASN A 328 34.99 -32.89 -68.64
CA ASN A 328 35.17 -34.31 -68.95
C ASN A 328 34.80 -34.65 -70.41
N THR A 329 33.81 -33.96 -70.97
CA THR A 329 33.39 -34.13 -72.36
C THR A 329 34.41 -33.53 -73.34
N ALA A 330 35.03 -32.39 -72.99
CA ALA A 330 36.10 -31.80 -73.78
C ALA A 330 37.35 -32.70 -73.84
N SER A 331 37.71 -33.35 -72.74
CA SER A 331 38.82 -34.31 -72.68
C SER A 331 38.57 -35.55 -73.55
N THR A 332 37.33 -36.03 -73.62
CA THR A 332 36.97 -37.21 -74.44
C THR A 332 36.85 -36.88 -75.93
N VAL A 333 36.53 -35.63 -76.28
CA VAL A 333 36.52 -35.15 -77.67
C VAL A 333 37.94 -34.93 -78.21
N ASP A 334 38.88 -34.48 -77.38
CA ASP A 334 40.30 -34.31 -77.76
C ASP A 334 40.96 -35.66 -78.07
N GLU A 335 40.59 -36.70 -77.32
CA GLU A 335 41.11 -38.06 -77.47
C GLU A 335 40.48 -38.81 -78.67
N ALA A 336 39.24 -38.46 -79.06
CA ALA A 336 38.53 -39.08 -80.16
C ALA A 336 38.87 -38.52 -81.55
N LEU A 337 39.51 -37.34 -81.64
CA LEU A 337 39.77 -36.68 -82.93
C LEU A 337 41.05 -37.16 -83.65
N SER A 338 41.91 -37.94 -83.01
CA SER A 338 43.12 -38.49 -83.63
C SER A 338 42.93 -39.98 -83.95
N GLY A 339 42.13 -40.30 -84.97
CA GLY A 339 41.97 -41.71 -85.34
C GLY A 339 41.32 -42.02 -86.68
N ALA A 340 40.03 -41.71 -86.90
CA ALA A 340 39.30 -42.46 -87.92
C ALA A 340 38.10 -41.72 -88.49
N VAL A 341 38.29 -41.04 -89.62
CA VAL A 341 37.17 -40.43 -90.38
C VAL A 341 36.80 -41.23 -91.64
N VAL A 342 37.49 -42.33 -91.96
CA VAL A 342 37.15 -43.12 -93.17
C VAL A 342 36.43 -44.45 -92.86
N GLU A 343 36.46 -44.93 -91.62
CA GLU A 343 35.76 -46.18 -91.20
C GLU A 343 34.44 -45.92 -90.43
N GLY A 344 34.12 -44.66 -90.12
CA GLY A 344 33.03 -44.30 -89.21
C GLY A 344 31.62 -44.39 -89.80
N LEU A 345 31.44 -44.22 -91.10
CA LEU A 345 30.08 -44.07 -91.67
C LEU A 345 29.31 -45.39 -91.82
N THR A 346 29.98 -46.53 -91.91
CA THR A 346 29.34 -47.85 -91.95
C THR A 346 29.12 -48.41 -90.55
N HIS A 347 30.06 -48.21 -89.63
CA HIS A 347 29.94 -48.67 -88.25
C HIS A 347 28.93 -47.83 -87.42
N HIS A 348 28.67 -46.57 -87.79
CA HIS A 348 27.70 -45.70 -87.12
C HIS A 348 26.25 -46.13 -87.38
N ALA A 349 25.92 -46.70 -88.54
CA ALA A 349 24.57 -47.17 -88.83
C ALA A 349 24.20 -48.44 -88.03
N GLU A 350 25.15 -49.36 -87.85
CA GLU A 350 24.98 -50.53 -86.99
C GLU A 350 25.04 -50.16 -85.50
N ALA A 351 25.92 -49.23 -85.11
CA ALA A 351 26.00 -48.73 -83.74
C ALA A 351 24.79 -47.87 -83.32
N LEU A 352 24.15 -47.14 -84.25
CA LEU A 352 22.94 -46.38 -83.97
C LEU A 352 21.75 -47.32 -83.76
N ASN A 353 21.61 -48.38 -84.56
CA ASN A 353 20.53 -49.36 -84.40
C ASN A 353 20.70 -50.23 -83.14
N LYS A 354 21.94 -50.57 -82.79
CA LYS A 354 22.26 -51.26 -81.55
C LYS A 354 22.13 -50.34 -80.34
N GLY A 355 22.65 -49.12 -80.43
CA GLY A 355 22.58 -48.10 -79.38
C GLY A 355 21.16 -47.61 -79.09
N VAL A 356 20.29 -47.51 -80.10
CA VAL A 356 18.85 -47.21 -79.88
C VAL A 356 18.17 -48.36 -79.14
N LYS A 357 18.52 -49.62 -79.42
CA LYS A 357 17.96 -50.80 -78.76
C LYS A 357 18.50 -50.99 -77.33
N ASP A 358 19.79 -50.72 -77.14
CA ASP A 358 20.44 -50.74 -75.82
C ASP A 358 19.94 -49.55 -74.98
N PHE A 359 19.72 -48.37 -75.58
CA PHE A 359 19.14 -47.20 -74.90
C PHE A 359 17.68 -47.39 -74.51
N THR A 360 16.83 -48.02 -75.34
CA THR A 360 15.46 -48.35 -74.91
C THR A 360 15.46 -49.41 -73.81
N GLY A 361 16.38 -50.38 -73.84
CA GLY A 361 16.56 -51.35 -72.76
C GLY A 361 17.03 -50.70 -71.45
N ASP A 362 18.05 -49.84 -71.53
CA ASP A 362 18.59 -49.10 -70.38
C ASP A 362 17.58 -48.09 -69.81
N LEU A 363 16.77 -47.45 -70.66
CA LEU A 363 15.69 -46.56 -70.22
C LEU A 363 14.58 -47.35 -69.51
N GLU A 364 14.22 -48.53 -70.01
CA GLU A 364 13.24 -49.41 -69.38
C GLU A 364 13.76 -49.94 -68.03
N GLU A 365 15.03 -50.37 -67.95
CA GLU A 365 15.67 -50.78 -66.70
C GLU A 365 15.82 -49.61 -65.71
N MET A 366 16.18 -48.41 -66.20
CA MET A 366 16.27 -47.21 -65.38
C MET A 366 14.89 -46.80 -64.84
N LEU A 367 13.83 -46.84 -65.65
CA LEU A 367 12.47 -46.51 -65.21
C LEU A 367 11.94 -47.52 -64.20
N VAL A 368 12.24 -48.82 -64.38
CA VAL A 368 11.92 -49.86 -63.40
C VAL A 368 12.68 -49.62 -62.10
N ARG A 369 14.00 -49.38 -62.14
CA ARG A 369 14.79 -49.06 -60.93
C ARG A 369 14.33 -47.77 -60.26
N LEU A 370 13.97 -46.74 -61.02
CA LEU A 370 13.49 -45.48 -60.47
C LEU A 370 12.14 -45.66 -59.78
N ALA A 371 11.25 -46.47 -60.35
CA ALA A 371 9.98 -46.83 -59.73
C ALA A 371 10.19 -47.68 -58.47
N GLU A 372 11.17 -48.60 -58.47
CA GLU A 372 11.53 -49.42 -57.31
C GLU A 372 12.09 -48.57 -56.17
N VAL A 373 13.03 -47.67 -56.46
CA VAL A 373 13.62 -46.74 -55.48
C VAL A 373 12.58 -45.74 -54.95
N LEU A 374 11.68 -45.24 -55.79
CA LEU A 374 10.57 -44.38 -55.35
C LEU A 374 9.59 -45.14 -54.45
N ASN A 375 9.29 -46.40 -54.78
CA ASN A 375 8.39 -47.23 -54.00
C ASN A 375 9.01 -47.60 -52.64
N GLU A 376 10.28 -48.01 -52.62
CA GLU A 376 11.03 -48.24 -51.37
C GLU A 376 11.13 -46.97 -50.53
N GLY A 377 11.43 -45.83 -51.16
CA GLY A 377 11.48 -44.52 -50.51
C GLY A 377 10.14 -44.12 -49.88
N LEU A 378 9.02 -44.31 -50.59
CA LEU A 378 7.67 -44.05 -50.10
C LEU A 378 7.29 -44.97 -48.93
N VAL A 379 7.64 -46.25 -49.01
CA VAL A 379 7.40 -47.23 -47.94
C VAL A 379 8.21 -46.89 -46.69
N HIS A 380 9.48 -46.51 -46.84
CA HIS A 380 10.30 -46.06 -45.72
C HIS A 380 9.78 -44.76 -45.10
N HIS A 381 9.40 -43.78 -45.92
CA HIS A 381 8.85 -42.52 -45.42
C HIS A 381 7.52 -42.72 -44.67
N ALA A 382 6.66 -43.62 -45.15
CA ALA A 382 5.42 -43.98 -44.48
C ALA A 382 5.69 -44.69 -43.13
N ALA A 383 6.68 -45.58 -43.08
CA ALA A 383 7.08 -46.27 -41.85
C ALA A 383 7.68 -45.30 -40.80
N ASP A 384 8.53 -44.37 -41.22
CA ASP A 384 9.11 -43.35 -40.33
C ASP A 384 8.06 -42.36 -39.83
N LEU A 385 7.11 -41.98 -40.68
CA LEU A 385 5.97 -41.13 -40.28
C LEU A 385 5.09 -41.84 -39.25
N ALA A 386 4.78 -43.13 -39.45
CA ALA A 386 4.01 -43.92 -38.50
C ALA A 386 4.74 -44.03 -37.15
N LYS A 387 6.04 -44.29 -37.16
CA LYS A 387 6.87 -44.36 -35.95
C LYS A 387 6.95 -43.03 -35.20
N ASN A 388 7.04 -41.92 -35.92
CA ASN A 388 7.01 -40.59 -35.33
C ASN A 388 5.63 -40.26 -34.75
N MET A 389 4.53 -40.61 -35.42
CA MET A 389 3.19 -40.44 -34.87
C MET A 389 2.97 -41.28 -33.60
N ASP A 390 3.46 -42.51 -33.54
CA ASP A 390 3.37 -43.34 -32.34
C ASP A 390 4.19 -42.78 -31.19
N SER A 391 5.41 -42.29 -31.47
CA SER A 391 6.25 -41.64 -30.46
C SER A 391 5.61 -40.36 -29.93
N HIS A 392 4.98 -39.58 -30.82
CA HIS A 392 4.28 -38.36 -30.45
C HIS A 392 3.00 -38.66 -29.64
N ARG A 393 2.26 -39.72 -30.02
CA ARG A 393 1.09 -40.22 -29.29
C ARG A 393 1.46 -40.67 -27.87
N GLN A 394 2.57 -41.41 -27.72
CA GLN A 394 3.08 -41.80 -26.41
C GLN A 394 3.48 -40.59 -25.56
N GLY A 395 4.23 -39.65 -26.14
CA GLY A 395 4.60 -38.40 -25.46
C GLY A 395 3.39 -37.59 -24.99
N PHE A 396 2.32 -37.54 -25.80
CA PHE A 396 1.05 -36.92 -25.41
C PHE A 396 0.37 -37.65 -24.26
N THR A 397 0.27 -38.98 -24.30
CA THR A 397 -0.32 -39.73 -23.19
C THR A 397 0.48 -39.65 -21.89
N ASP A 398 1.80 -39.52 -21.98
CA ASP A 398 2.66 -39.35 -20.80
C ASP A 398 2.52 -37.94 -20.21
N ALA A 399 2.46 -36.91 -21.06
CA ALA A 399 2.19 -35.54 -20.64
C ALA A 399 0.79 -35.40 -20.01
N GLU A 400 -0.23 -36.04 -20.59
CA GLU A 400 -1.59 -36.06 -20.05
C GLU A 400 -1.65 -36.75 -18.69
N LYS A 401 -0.92 -37.87 -18.50
CA LYS A 401 -0.81 -38.54 -17.21
C LYS A 401 -0.12 -37.67 -16.16
N GLU A 402 0.95 -36.97 -16.52
CA GLU A 402 1.67 -36.12 -15.57
C GLU A 402 0.85 -34.88 -15.20
N LEU A 403 0.15 -34.27 -16.16
CA LEU A 403 -0.85 -33.22 -15.91
C LEU A 403 -1.98 -33.71 -15.00
N ALA A 404 -2.51 -34.92 -15.21
CA ALA A 404 -3.56 -35.49 -14.37
C ALA A 404 -3.08 -35.75 -12.93
N LYS A 405 -1.81 -36.13 -12.76
CA LYS A 405 -1.18 -36.34 -11.45
C LYS A 405 -0.92 -35.01 -10.74
N GLU A 406 -0.43 -34.00 -11.44
CA GLU A 406 -0.21 -32.65 -10.91
C GLU A 406 -1.53 -31.98 -10.51
N ASN A 407 -2.57 -32.11 -11.34
CA ASN A 407 -3.92 -31.64 -10.98
C ASN A 407 -4.48 -32.34 -9.74
N ARG A 408 -4.26 -33.65 -9.56
CA ARG A 408 -4.66 -34.36 -8.34
C ARG A 408 -3.92 -33.87 -7.10
N LEU A 409 -2.63 -33.55 -7.22
CA LEU A 409 -1.84 -32.98 -6.13
C LEU A 409 -2.32 -31.58 -5.76
N HIS A 410 -2.57 -30.71 -6.74
CA HIS A 410 -3.13 -29.39 -6.50
C HIS A 410 -4.52 -29.44 -5.87
N LEU A 411 -5.39 -30.37 -6.31
CA LEU A 411 -6.70 -30.57 -5.69
C LEU A 411 -6.58 -30.97 -4.21
N ALA A 412 -5.66 -31.87 -3.87
CA ALA A 412 -5.42 -32.27 -2.48
C ALA A 412 -4.85 -31.12 -1.62
N GLU A 413 -3.96 -30.31 -2.18
CA GLU A 413 -3.40 -29.13 -1.48
C GLU A 413 -4.46 -28.05 -1.24
N VAL A 414 -5.33 -27.81 -2.23
CA VAL A 414 -6.46 -26.88 -2.09
C VAL A 414 -7.48 -27.41 -1.07
N GLU A 415 -7.80 -28.69 -1.09
CA GLU A 415 -8.73 -29.31 -0.13
C GLU A 415 -8.21 -29.17 1.31
N ALA A 416 -6.92 -29.46 1.55
CA ALA A 416 -6.29 -29.26 2.85
C ALA A 416 -6.29 -27.79 3.30
N ALA A 417 -6.00 -26.85 2.40
CA ALA A 417 -6.02 -25.42 2.72
C ALA A 417 -7.44 -24.92 3.04
N VAL A 418 -8.45 -25.44 2.35
CA VAL A 418 -9.87 -25.12 2.61
C VAL A 418 -10.31 -25.69 3.96
N GLU A 419 -9.93 -26.93 4.29
CA GLU A 419 -10.21 -27.52 5.61
C GLU A 419 -9.58 -26.70 6.74
N GLU A 420 -8.31 -26.31 6.60
CA GLU A 420 -7.63 -25.48 7.60
C GLU A 420 -8.32 -24.12 7.77
N ALA A 421 -8.64 -23.45 6.66
CA ALA A 421 -9.35 -22.17 6.68
C ALA A 421 -10.74 -22.28 7.32
N MET A 422 -11.47 -23.37 7.04
CA MET A 422 -12.79 -23.63 7.60
C MET A 422 -12.73 -23.91 9.11
N LEU A 423 -11.68 -24.61 9.56
CA LEU A 423 -11.46 -24.86 10.98
C LEU A 423 -11.16 -23.55 11.73
N ILE A 424 -10.26 -22.72 11.19
CA ILE A 424 -9.96 -21.39 11.72
C ILE A 424 -11.20 -20.49 11.76
N ALA A 425 -12.01 -20.49 10.68
CA ALA A 425 -13.24 -19.71 10.61
C ALA A 425 -14.27 -20.16 11.66
N THR A 426 -14.43 -21.47 11.84
CA THR A 426 -15.34 -22.05 12.83
C THR A 426 -14.92 -21.68 14.25
N THR A 427 -13.63 -21.85 14.59
CA THR A 427 -13.10 -21.45 15.91
C THR A 427 -13.24 -19.95 16.15
N ARG A 428 -13.08 -19.12 15.11
CA ARG A 428 -13.31 -17.67 15.22
C ARG A 428 -14.79 -17.35 15.47
N GLN A 429 -15.70 -18.04 14.80
CA GLN A 429 -17.14 -17.84 14.97
C GLN A 429 -17.59 -18.26 16.37
N GLU A 430 -17.07 -19.37 16.90
CA GLU A 430 -17.34 -19.83 18.27
C GLU A 430 -16.87 -18.80 19.32
N LYS A 431 -15.64 -18.26 19.19
CA LYS A 431 -15.15 -17.17 20.05
C LYS A 431 -15.98 -15.89 19.97
N LEU A 432 -16.51 -15.55 18.79
CA LEU A 432 -17.37 -14.38 18.62
C LEU A 432 -18.73 -14.59 19.29
N ILE A 433 -19.29 -15.80 19.22
CA ILE A 433 -20.54 -16.17 19.90
C ILE A 433 -20.33 -16.11 21.41
N GLU A 434 -19.27 -16.70 21.94
CA GLU A 434 -18.93 -16.64 23.37
C GLU A 434 -18.77 -15.19 23.84
N LYS A 435 -18.03 -14.37 23.09
CA LYS A 435 -17.88 -12.94 23.41
C LYS A 435 -19.20 -12.18 23.34
N SER A 436 -20.07 -12.50 22.38
CA SER A 436 -21.40 -11.89 22.27
C SER A 436 -22.29 -12.27 23.43
N GLU A 437 -22.24 -13.51 23.91
CA GLU A 437 -23.02 -13.99 25.05
C GLU A 437 -22.58 -13.29 26.35
N VAL A 438 -21.26 -13.17 26.56
CA VAL A 438 -20.70 -12.42 27.70
C VAL A 438 -21.15 -10.96 27.65
N MET A 439 -21.05 -10.30 26.49
CA MET A 439 -21.45 -8.90 26.32
C MET A 439 -22.96 -8.69 26.53
N LEU A 440 -23.80 -9.63 26.09
CA LEU A 440 -25.24 -9.58 26.32
C LEU A 440 -25.59 -9.75 27.80
N ASN A 441 -24.90 -10.65 28.50
CA ASN A 441 -25.07 -10.82 29.95
C ASN A 441 -24.64 -9.56 30.72
N GLU A 442 -23.48 -8.97 30.38
CA GLU A 442 -23.03 -7.71 30.98
C GLU A 442 -24.01 -6.56 30.72
N MET A 443 -24.52 -6.44 29.49
CA MET A 443 -25.52 -5.44 29.13
C MET A 443 -26.84 -5.66 29.89
N GLN A 444 -27.28 -6.90 30.06
CA GLN A 444 -28.47 -7.23 30.84
C GLN A 444 -28.31 -6.83 32.30
N VAL A 445 -27.15 -7.14 32.92
CA VAL A 445 -26.84 -6.75 34.30
C VAL A 445 -26.84 -5.23 34.44
N ALA A 446 -26.16 -4.51 33.55
CA ALA A 446 -26.12 -3.05 33.56
C ALA A 446 -27.51 -2.41 33.37
N LEU A 447 -28.36 -2.99 32.51
CA LEU A 447 -29.74 -2.51 32.32
C LEU A 447 -30.61 -2.73 33.57
N ILE A 448 -30.47 -3.87 34.25
CA ILE A 448 -31.17 -4.14 35.50
C ILE A 448 -30.74 -3.15 36.59
N GLU A 449 -29.44 -2.90 36.71
CA GLU A 449 -28.88 -1.94 37.67
C GLU A 449 -29.36 -0.51 37.37
N SER A 450 -29.33 -0.08 36.11
CA SER A 450 -29.83 1.22 35.68
C SER A 450 -31.34 1.38 35.91
N ALA A 451 -32.13 0.34 35.66
CA ALA A 451 -33.56 0.34 35.94
C ALA A 451 -33.83 0.46 37.44
N GLY A 452 -33.08 -0.27 38.28
CA GLY A 452 -33.15 -0.16 39.74
C GLY A 452 -32.81 1.25 40.24
N SER A 453 -31.76 1.87 39.71
CA SER A 453 -31.39 3.25 40.03
C SER A 453 -32.47 4.26 39.63
N THR A 454 -33.10 4.06 38.46
CA THR A 454 -34.19 4.91 37.97
C THR A 454 -35.43 4.82 38.86
N VAL A 455 -35.79 3.61 39.33
CA VAL A 455 -36.89 3.40 40.27
C VAL A 455 -36.60 4.10 41.60
N ALA A 456 -35.38 3.97 42.13
CA ALA A 456 -34.96 4.66 43.35
C ALA A 456 -35.03 6.20 43.19
N GLN A 457 -34.64 6.73 42.02
CA GLN A 457 -34.76 8.14 41.71
C GLN A 457 -36.23 8.59 41.64
N GLN A 458 -37.12 7.79 41.06
CA GLN A 458 -38.54 8.09 41.00
C GLN A 458 -39.18 8.10 42.40
N GLU A 459 -38.81 7.17 43.28
CA GLU A 459 -39.26 7.15 44.67
C GLU A 459 -38.78 8.40 45.44
N GLN A 460 -37.54 8.83 45.20
CA GLN A 460 -37.00 10.05 45.78
C GLN A 460 -37.72 11.31 45.28
N LEU A 461 -38.06 11.36 43.99
CA LEU A 461 -38.84 12.46 43.41
C LEU A 461 -40.25 12.52 43.98
N LEU A 462 -40.90 11.37 44.24
CA LEU A 462 -42.19 11.34 44.93
C LEU A 462 -42.08 11.89 46.36
N LYS A 463 -41.04 11.49 47.10
CA LYS A 463 -40.77 12.04 48.45
C LYS A 463 -40.52 13.55 48.40
N GLN A 464 -39.79 14.05 47.40
CA GLN A 464 -39.58 15.48 47.20
C GLN A 464 -40.89 16.19 46.82
N GLY A 465 -41.74 15.57 46.00
CA GLY A 465 -43.07 16.05 45.67
C GLY A 465 -43.97 16.21 46.89
N ASP A 466 -43.95 15.25 47.81
CA ASP A 466 -44.67 15.32 49.09
C ASP A 466 -44.15 16.46 49.98
N VAL A 467 -42.83 16.68 50.01
CA VAL A 467 -42.24 17.82 50.73
C VAL A 467 -42.67 19.15 50.12
N LEU A 468 -42.67 19.25 48.78
CA LEU A 468 -43.18 20.44 48.08
C LEU A 468 -44.66 20.67 48.35
N LEU A 469 -45.49 19.63 48.37
CA LEU A 469 -46.91 19.72 48.74
C LEU A 469 -47.08 20.28 50.16
N LYS A 470 -46.29 19.79 51.13
CA LYS A 470 -46.30 20.31 52.50
C LYS A 470 -45.87 21.77 52.56
N ILE A 471 -44.87 22.18 51.76
CA ILE A 471 -44.45 23.58 51.68
C ILE A 471 -45.54 24.45 51.07
N VAL A 472 -46.21 23.98 50.02
CA VAL A 472 -47.34 24.69 49.39
C VAL A 472 -48.51 24.82 50.37
N GLU A 473 -48.84 23.76 51.11
CA GLU A 473 -49.88 23.79 52.14
C GLU A 473 -49.52 24.75 53.27
N ALA A 474 -48.28 24.73 53.77
CA ALA A 474 -47.79 25.70 54.75
C ALA A 474 -47.85 27.13 54.22
N THR A 475 -47.55 27.35 52.93
CA THR A 475 -47.67 28.67 52.28
C THR A 475 -49.13 29.11 52.19
N GLY A 476 -50.06 28.18 51.90
CA GLY A 476 -51.49 28.43 51.94
C GLY A 476 -51.99 28.80 53.35
N GLN A 477 -51.47 28.12 54.39
CA GLN A 477 -51.76 28.46 55.78
C GLN A 477 -51.21 29.84 56.15
N ILE A 478 -50.01 30.20 55.69
CA ILE A 478 -49.43 31.55 55.89
C ILE A 478 -50.30 32.61 55.22
N LYS A 479 -50.78 32.37 53.99
CA LYS A 479 -51.70 33.27 53.30
C LYS A 479 -53.02 33.45 54.05
N HIS A 480 -53.59 32.36 54.56
CA HIS A 480 -54.79 32.44 55.41
C HIS A 480 -54.51 33.23 56.70
N LEU A 481 -53.33 33.06 57.29
CA LEU A 481 -52.89 33.82 58.46
C LEU A 481 -52.77 35.32 58.13
N GLU A 482 -52.23 35.65 56.96
CA GLU A 482 -52.11 37.00 56.43
C GLU A 482 -53.48 37.65 56.18
N ASP A 483 -54.41 36.93 55.53
CA ASP A 483 -55.78 37.40 55.29
C ASP A 483 -56.53 37.63 56.61
N THR A 484 -56.35 36.74 57.60
CA THR A 484 -56.93 36.87 58.93
C THR A 484 -56.30 38.05 59.69
N LEU A 485 -54.99 38.23 59.60
CA LEU A 485 -54.28 39.35 60.21
C LEU A 485 -54.68 40.68 59.57
N ASN A 486 -54.82 40.75 58.25
CA ASN A 486 -55.30 41.93 57.53
C ASN A 486 -56.76 42.24 57.87
N SER A 487 -57.62 41.22 57.99
CA SER A 487 -58.99 41.39 58.46
C SER A 487 -59.04 41.91 59.90
N ASN A 488 -58.19 41.38 60.77
CA ASN A 488 -58.03 41.85 62.14
C ASN A 488 -57.46 43.28 62.19
N LEU A 489 -56.49 43.63 61.35
CA LEU A 489 -55.93 44.99 61.26
C LEU A 489 -56.94 45.98 60.69
N ASN A 490 -57.75 45.61 59.71
CA ASN A 490 -58.83 46.44 59.19
C ASN A 490 -59.95 46.63 60.21
N SER A 491 -60.30 45.59 60.97
CA SER A 491 -61.25 45.73 62.09
C SER A 491 -60.65 46.54 63.24
N LEU A 492 -59.34 46.46 63.49
CA LEU A 492 -58.63 47.33 64.45
C LEU A 492 -58.54 48.79 63.96
N ALA A 493 -58.39 49.03 62.66
CA ALA A 493 -58.42 50.36 62.07
C ALA A 493 -59.84 50.96 62.06
N GLY A 494 -60.87 50.11 62.01
CA GLY A 494 -62.28 50.51 62.13
C GLY A 494 -62.75 50.76 63.56
N ALA A 495 -62.11 50.15 64.57
CA ALA A 495 -62.45 50.32 65.98
C ALA A 495 -61.44 51.22 66.70
N HIS A 496 -61.83 52.46 66.99
CA HIS A 496 -61.07 53.42 67.81
C HIS A 496 -60.80 52.87 69.24
N GLY A 497 -59.75 52.05 69.41
CA GLY A 497 -59.43 51.38 70.67
C GLY A 497 -57.95 50.99 70.81
N PHE A 498 -57.02 51.89 70.48
CA PHE A 498 -55.57 51.60 70.42
C PHE A 498 -54.90 51.35 71.80
N ARG A 499 -55.62 51.49 72.91
CA ARG A 499 -55.03 51.49 74.26
C ARG A 499 -55.25 50.19 75.04
N GLU A 500 -56.28 49.40 74.74
CA GLU A 500 -56.52 48.10 75.40
C GLU A 500 -55.77 46.94 74.73
N THR A 501 -55.49 47.04 73.43
CA THR A 501 -54.80 46.00 72.64
C THR A 501 -53.30 45.90 72.95
N ALA A 502 -52.66 47.00 73.33
CA ALA A 502 -51.26 47.02 73.74
C ALA A 502 -51.01 46.24 75.06
N ALA A 503 -51.99 46.19 75.97
CA ALA A 503 -51.88 45.44 77.22
C ALA A 503 -52.01 43.93 77.01
N ALA A 504 -52.89 43.50 76.10
CA ALA A 504 -53.09 42.08 75.79
C ALA A 504 -51.92 41.47 74.99
N LEU A 505 -51.31 42.24 74.07
CA LEU A 505 -50.17 41.79 73.27
C LEU A 505 -48.91 41.55 74.13
N SER A 506 -48.71 42.35 75.19
CA SER A 506 -47.60 42.18 76.13
C SER A 506 -47.75 40.91 77.00
N ALA A 507 -48.98 40.51 77.32
CA ALA A 507 -49.24 39.26 78.04
C ALA A 507 -49.06 38.02 77.14
N ALA A 508 -49.42 38.12 75.86
CA ALA A 508 -49.23 37.04 74.89
C ALA A 508 -47.74 36.79 74.57
N LEU A 509 -46.92 37.84 74.51
CA LEU A 509 -45.47 37.74 74.32
C LEU A 509 -44.75 37.06 75.50
N GLN A 510 -45.21 37.26 76.75
CA GLN A 510 -44.66 36.57 77.92
C GLN A 510 -45.00 35.07 77.94
N VAL A 511 -46.17 34.67 77.43
CA VAL A 511 -46.58 33.26 77.37
C VAL A 511 -45.85 32.49 76.26
N ILE A 512 -45.51 33.14 75.15
CA ILE A 512 -44.70 32.54 74.07
C ILE A 512 -43.22 32.43 74.48
N GLY A 513 -42.70 33.42 75.22
CA GLY A 513 -41.35 33.36 75.82
C GLY A 513 -41.17 32.22 76.83
N ALA A 514 -42.23 31.83 77.55
CA ALA A 514 -42.19 30.73 78.52
C ALA A 514 -42.26 29.32 77.89
N ARG A 515 -42.72 29.19 76.64
CA ARG A 515 -42.80 27.89 75.94
C ARG A 515 -41.57 27.54 75.09
N LEU A 516 -40.68 28.49 74.82
CA LEU A 516 -39.46 28.29 74.03
C LEU A 516 -38.21 27.94 74.87
N GLY A 517 -38.34 27.82 76.19
CA GLY A 517 -37.24 27.53 77.11
C GLY A 517 -37.40 26.20 77.87
N GLN A 518 -37.24 25.05 77.22
CA GLN A 518 -36.83 23.81 77.89
C GLN A 518 -35.88 22.98 77.00
N PRO A 519 -34.81 22.38 77.58
CA PRO A 519 -33.72 21.73 76.84
C PRO A 519 -34.02 20.26 76.56
N VAL A 520 -33.64 19.75 75.38
CA VAL A 520 -33.62 18.31 75.07
C VAL A 520 -32.17 17.83 75.13
N SER A 521 -31.89 16.96 76.09
CA SER A 521 -30.59 16.34 76.36
C SER A 521 -30.14 15.38 75.25
N LEU A 522 -28.84 15.43 74.95
CA LEU A 522 -28.07 14.39 74.29
C LEU A 522 -27.74 13.27 75.29
N THR A 523 -27.87 12.00 74.89
CA THR A 523 -26.83 10.93 74.98
C THR A 523 -27.45 9.56 74.66
N ASN A 524 -26.86 8.84 73.69
CA ASN A 524 -26.34 7.48 73.88
C ASN A 524 -25.43 7.10 72.69
N ASP A 525 -24.25 6.59 73.05
CA ASP A 525 -23.08 6.21 72.24
C ASP A 525 -23.34 5.22 71.09
N PRO A 526 -22.36 5.13 70.16
CA PRO A 526 -21.87 3.82 69.74
C PRO A 526 -20.37 3.65 70.04
N GLU A 527 -20.07 2.54 70.73
CA GLU A 527 -18.73 2.01 70.95
C GLU A 527 -17.97 1.70 69.65
N LEU A 528 -16.66 1.92 69.73
CA LEU A 528 -15.62 1.44 68.82
C LEU A 528 -15.64 -0.09 68.63
N LYS A 529 -15.64 -0.54 67.37
CA LYS A 529 -14.87 -1.73 66.96
C LYS A 529 -14.19 -1.49 65.60
N GLN A 530 -12.86 -1.40 65.65
CA GLN A 530 -11.98 -1.65 64.52
C GLN A 530 -12.08 -3.12 64.10
N THR A 531 -12.23 -3.41 62.80
CA THR A 531 -11.51 -4.52 62.17
C THR A 531 -11.26 -4.23 60.68
N GLN A 532 -9.98 -3.99 60.39
CA GLN A 532 -9.19 -4.24 59.17
C GLN A 532 -9.90 -4.50 57.83
N SER A 533 -9.64 -3.57 56.91
CA SER A 533 -9.53 -3.78 55.47
C SER A 533 -8.37 -4.74 55.13
N LYS A 534 -8.65 -5.73 54.28
CA LYS A 534 -7.65 -6.41 53.43
C LYS A 534 -8.26 -6.69 52.04
N ASN A 535 -7.67 -5.99 51.07
CA ASN A 535 -7.27 -6.43 49.73
C ASN A 535 -8.29 -6.60 48.57
N HIS A 536 -8.01 -5.79 47.53
CA HIS A 536 -7.87 -6.09 46.08
C HIS A 536 -9.13 -6.58 45.32
N ALA A 537 -9.66 -5.76 44.40
CA ALA A 537 -9.29 -5.65 42.96
C ALA A 537 -10.16 -6.63 42.12
N ALA A 538 -10.97 -6.24 41.13
CA ALA A 538 -10.69 -5.46 39.90
C ALA A 538 -9.52 -6.03 39.09
#